data_AF-A0A9D7N4J4-F1
#
_entry.id   AF-A0A9D7N4J4-F1
#
_cell.length_a   1.000
_cell.length_b   1.000
_cell.length_c   1.000
_cell.angle_alpha   90.00
_cell.angle_beta   90.00
_cell.angle_gamma   90.00
#
_symmetry.space_group_name_H-M   'P 1'
#
loop_
_entity.id
_entity.type
_entity.pdbx_description
1 polymer ?
#
loop_
_entity_poly.entity_id
_entity_poly.type
_entity_poly.pdbx_seq_one_letter_code
_entity_poly.pdbx_strand_id
1 'polypeptide(L)' 'MKPDPKRDATIERIAKEILWIETLDSRGRDRLDFHELSVGAIRAALEAAYEAGKQAKQ' A
#
# COMPACT_ATOMS: atom_id res chain seq x y z
N MET A 1 -2.74 15.00 -8.40
CA MET A 1 -1.31 14.65 -8.53
C MET A 1 -1.12 13.93 -9.85
N LYS A 2 -0.04 14.17 -10.59
CA LYS A 2 0.28 13.30 -11.74
C LYS A 2 0.73 11.93 -11.18
N PRO A 3 0.35 10.81 -11.81
CA PRO A 3 0.83 9.50 -11.38
C PRO A 3 2.35 9.45 -11.46
N ASP A 4 2.97 8.90 -10.43
CA ASP A 4 4.40 8.60 -10.40
C ASP A 4 4.53 7.07 -10.41
N PRO A 5 4.89 6.46 -11.54
CA PRO A 5 4.94 5.00 -11.68
C PRO A 5 5.81 4.31 -10.62
N LYS A 6 6.88 4.97 -10.14
CA LYS A 6 7.76 4.38 -9.11
C LYS A 6 7.10 4.41 -7.74
N ARG A 7 6.47 5.55 -7.40
CA ARG A 7 5.67 5.68 -6.18
C ARG A 7 4.54 4.65 -6.18
N ASP A 8 3.79 4.57 -7.27
CA ASP A 8 2.59 3.74 -7.36
C ASP A 8 2.96 2.25 -7.27
N ALA A 9 4.00 1.81 -7.99
CA ALA A 9 4.52 0.43 -7.86
C ALA A 9 5.02 0.10 -6.46
N THR A 10 5.62 1.07 -5.75
CA THR A 10 6.05 0.88 -4.36
C THR A 10 4.86 0.69 -3.41
N ILE A 11 3.82 1.50 -3.58
CA ILE A 11 2.60 1.44 -2.78
C ILE A 11 1.88 0.11 -3.03
N GLU A 12 1.73 -0.30 -4.30
CA GLU A 12 1.13 -1.58 -4.68
C GLU A 12 1.89 -2.76 -4.07
N ARG A 13 3.23 -2.73 -4.11
CA ARG A 13 4.05 -3.76 -3.49
C ARG A 13 3.81 -3.85 -1.97
N ILE A 14 3.78 -2.71 -1.27
CA ILE A 14 3.50 -2.68 0.17
C ILE A 14 2.11 -3.24 0.49
N ALA A 15 1.09 -2.87 -0.29
CA ALA A 15 -0.26 -3.39 -0.14
C ALA A 15 -0.29 -4.91 -0.29
N LYS A 16 0.39 -5.45 -1.30
CA LYS A 16 0.43 -6.89 -1.58
C LYS A 16 1.22 -7.67 -0.54
N GLU A 17 2.41 -7.21 -0.18
CA GLU A 17 3.35 -7.95 0.66
C GLU A 17 3.05 -7.83 2.16
N ILE A 18 2.55 -6.68 2.62
CA ILE A 18 2.36 -6.40 4.05
C ILE A 18 0.88 -6.43 4.45
N LEU A 19 0.00 -5.90 3.59
CA LEU A 19 -1.44 -5.85 3.87
C LEU A 19 -2.22 -7.00 3.23
N TRP A 20 -1.58 -7.79 2.36
CA TRP A 20 -2.20 -8.94 1.68
C TRP A 20 -3.39 -8.50 0.81
N ILE A 21 -3.32 -7.26 0.31
CA ILE A 21 -4.30 -6.64 -0.57
C ILE A 21 -3.75 -6.71 -1.99
N GLU A 22 -4.42 -7.45 -2.87
CA GLU A 22 -3.93 -7.70 -4.24
C GLU A 22 -3.96 -6.45 -5.12
N THR A 23 -4.92 -5.54 -4.90
CA THR A 23 -5.03 -4.27 -5.62
C THR A 23 -5.65 -3.20 -4.73
N LEU A 24 -5.24 -1.95 -4.92
CA LEU A 24 -5.83 -0.78 -4.27
C LEU A 24 -6.91 -0.11 -5.13
N ASP A 25 -7.22 -0.65 -6.30
CA ASP A 25 -8.35 -0.22 -7.11
C ASP A 25 -9.67 -0.68 -6.47
N SER A 26 -10.65 0.20 -6.40
CA SER A 26 -12.00 -0.18 -5.96
C SER A 26 -12.68 -1.08 -6.99
N ARG A 27 -13.27 -2.17 -6.52
CA ARG A 27 -13.88 -3.25 -7.32
C ARG A 27 -15.40 -3.28 -7.20
N GLY A 28 -15.99 -2.38 -6.42
CA GLY A 28 -17.43 -2.22 -6.25
C GLY A 28 -18.08 -3.41 -5.54
N ARG A 29 -17.34 -4.11 -4.68
CA ARG A 29 -17.82 -5.25 -3.91
C ARG A 29 -17.18 -5.24 -2.52
N ASP A 30 -18.01 -5.14 -1.49
CA ASP A 30 -17.56 -4.95 -0.11
C ASP A 30 -16.38 -5.86 0.29
N ARG A 31 -16.53 -7.18 0.11
CA ARG A 31 -15.49 -8.16 0.48
C ARG A 31 -14.15 -8.03 -0.27
N LEU A 32 -14.12 -7.27 -1.37
CA LEU A 32 -12.92 -7.01 -2.17
C LEU A 32 -12.33 -5.62 -1.89
N ASP A 33 -13.12 -4.72 -1.30
CA ASP A 33 -12.77 -3.31 -1.08
C ASP A 33 -12.54 -2.98 0.40
N PHE A 34 -13.09 -3.79 1.31
CA PHE A 34 -12.90 -3.67 2.76
C PHE A 34 -12.13 -4.87 3.29
N HIS A 35 -11.05 -4.58 4.01
CA HIS A 35 -10.15 -5.58 4.57
C HIS A 35 -10.07 -5.43 6.08
N GLU A 36 -10.23 -6.54 6.80
CA GLU A 36 -9.89 -6.61 8.22
C GLU A 36 -8.38 -6.80 8.36
N LEU A 37 -7.72 -5.81 8.98
CA LEU A 37 -6.27 -5.78 9.13
C LEU A 37 -5.89 -5.63 10.59
N SER A 38 -4.82 -6.32 11.01
CA SER A 38 -4.27 -6.11 12.34
C SER A 38 -3.59 -4.74 12.43
N VAL A 39 -3.63 -4.12 13.60
CA VAL A 39 -2.91 -2.85 13.86
C VAL A 39 -1.40 -2.99 13.62
N GLY A 40 -0.85 -4.20 13.77
CA GLY A 40 0.55 -4.51 13.45
C GLY A 40 0.85 -4.46 11.96
N ALA A 41 -0.01 -5.03 11.12
CA ALA A 41 0.13 -4.96 9.66
C ALA A 41 0.02 -3.51 9.15
N ILE A 42 -0.92 -2.74 9.68
CA ILE A 42 -1.08 -1.32 9.37
C ILE A 42 0.20 -0.55 9.74
N ARG A 43 0.72 -0.76 10.95
CA ARG A 43 1.97 -0.12 11.40
C ARG A 43 3.14 -0.45 10.47
N ALA A 44 3.33 -1.71 10.14
CA ALA A 44 4.41 -2.16 9.25
C ALA A 44 4.31 -1.55 7.84
N ALA A 45 3.10 -1.46 7.29
CA ALA A 45 2.89 -0.84 5.98
C ALA A 45 3.20 0.66 5.98
N LEU A 46 2.81 1.37 7.04
CA LEU A 46 3.12 2.79 7.21
C LEU A 46 4.62 3.06 7.36
N GLU A 47 5.33 2.23 8.14
CA GLU A 47 6.79 2.31 8.28
C GLU A 47 7.50 2.05 6.95
N ALA A 48 7.08 1.01 6.21
CA ALA A 48 7.63 0.70 4.89
C ALA A 48 7.40 1.84 3.88
N ALA A 49 6.20 2.44 3.88
CA ALA A 49 5.89 3.56 3.00
C ALA A 49 6.72 4.81 3.34
N TYR A 50 6.91 5.09 4.63
CA TYR A 50 7.72 6.21 5.09
C TYR A 50 9.19 6.08 4.69
N GLU A 51 9.79 4.90 4.91
CA GLU A 51 11.18 4.66 4.54
C GLU A 51 11.39 4.66 3.02
N ALA A 52 10.48 4.08 2.24
CA ALA A 52 10.55 4.15 0.78
C ALA A 52 10.46 5.60 0.27
N GLY A 53 9.58 6.41 0.89
CA GLY A 53 9.48 7.84 0.58
C GLY A 53 10.74 8.63 0.91
N LYS A 54 11.48 8.26 1.97
CA LYS A 54 12.79 8.84 2.30
C LYS A 54 13.85 8.46 1.26
N GLN A 55 13.89 7.19 0.86
CA GLN A 55 14.85 6.70 -0.13
C GLN A 55 14.63 7.31 -1.51
N ALA A 56 13.39 7.58 -1.90
CA ALA A 56 13.06 8.20 -3.19
C ALA A 56 13.51 9.67 -3.32
N LYS A 57 13.88 10.33 -2.21
CA LYS A 57 14.39 11.72 -2.19
C LYS A 57 15.92 11.82 -2.18
N GLN A 58 16.63 10.70 -2.09
CA GLN A 58 18.09 10.62 -2.19
C GLN A 58 18.51 10.44 -3.64
#